data_AF-A0A2N0LP85-F1
#
_entry.id   AF-A0A2N0LP85-F1
#
_cell.length_a   1.000
_cell.length_b   1.000
_cell.length_c   1.000
_cell.angle_alpha   90.00
_cell.angle_beta   90.00
_cell.angle_gamma   90.00
#
_symmetry.space_group_name_H-M   'P 1'
#
loop_
_entity.id
_entity.type
_entity.pdbx_description
1 polymer ?
#
loop_
_entity_poly.entity_id
_entity_poly.type
_entity_poly.pdbx_seq_one_letter_code
_entity_poly.pdbx_strand_id
1 'polypeptide(L)'
;MDLTFDRGDQQNPRGHALLYFRVDTEPDLVYATYVVTLPVKSDLTKYVPPFLASHLGSLPLSDLSAFAMPPVPEAVGSYSELERLSQLRGDDLVYGGNMFSFDLPRMMETATEAVQAYSSLCSDALTMTGTPVEGAAAALADELGQIQESAPPSAEGPAPEPAEEPDDSYNVNEVLFSFMSESDKLAELSRLLGRLRFAVDGSDQATADEVGQEITVLARHLPEDFRIGDLLHVARDNSQKSSELAKLYIDRCFRLSAGDAGAAKELENQILLLRAQD
;
A
#
# COMPACT_ATOMS: atom_id res chain seq x y z
N MET A 1 25.52 -3.30 3.47
CA MET A 1 25.28 -2.93 4.87
C MET A 1 25.63 -4.11 5.75
N ASP A 2 26.32 -3.91 6.87
CA ASP A 2 26.66 -4.99 7.80
C ASP A 2 25.63 -5.05 8.92
N LEU A 3 24.99 -6.21 9.07
CA LEU A 3 23.98 -6.47 10.09
C LEU A 3 24.61 -7.16 11.30
N THR A 4 24.28 -6.70 12.50
CA THR A 4 24.74 -7.33 13.75
C THR A 4 23.59 -8.12 14.37
N PHE A 5 23.81 -9.41 14.63
CA PHE A 5 22.81 -10.27 15.26
C PHE A 5 23.02 -10.26 16.76
N ASP A 6 22.08 -9.67 17.49
CA ASP A 6 22.04 -9.78 18.96
C ASP A 6 21.43 -11.11 19.39
N ARG A 7 20.50 -11.62 18.58
CA ARG A 7 19.87 -12.92 18.73
C ARG A 7 19.69 -13.56 17.36
N GLY A 8 19.99 -14.84 17.26
CA GLY A 8 19.93 -15.59 16.00
C GLY A 8 21.30 -16.12 15.62
N ASP A 9 21.39 -16.65 14.40
CA ASP A 9 22.64 -17.10 13.81
C ASP A 9 22.78 -16.46 12.43
N GLN A 10 23.80 -15.65 12.23
CA GLN A 10 24.04 -14.98 10.95
C GLN A 10 24.33 -15.97 9.82
N GLN A 11 24.87 -17.15 10.13
CA GLN A 11 25.13 -18.21 9.14
C GLN A 11 23.88 -19.04 8.84
N ASN A 12 22.92 -19.06 9.76
CA ASN A 12 21.65 -19.77 9.62
C ASN A 12 20.48 -18.88 10.08
N PRO A 13 20.22 -17.75 9.39
CA PRO A 13 19.15 -16.85 9.76
C PRO A 13 17.80 -17.54 9.60
N ARG A 14 16.83 -17.14 10.42
CA ARG A 14 15.51 -17.79 10.50
C ARG A 14 14.57 -17.47 9.35
N GLY A 15 14.95 -16.50 8.52
CA GLY A 15 14.09 -15.92 7.48
C GLY A 15 13.10 -14.89 8.01
N HIS A 16 13.17 -14.54 9.30
CA HIS A 16 12.36 -13.48 9.89
C HIS A 16 13.08 -12.85 11.09
N ALA A 17 13.03 -11.52 11.18
CA ALA A 17 13.77 -10.76 12.17
C ALA A 17 13.01 -9.52 12.64
N LEU A 18 13.17 -9.21 13.94
CA LEU A 18 12.98 -7.85 14.43
C LEU A 18 14.25 -7.06 14.12
N LEU A 19 14.16 -6.20 13.12
CA LEU A 19 15.24 -5.32 12.71
C LEU A 19 15.08 -3.98 13.41
N TYR A 20 16.10 -3.54 14.13
CA TYR A 20 16.04 -2.28 14.87
C TYR A 20 17.24 -1.38 14.61
N PHE A 21 17.02 -0.10 14.84
CA PHE A 21 17.94 0.99 14.62
C PHE A 21 17.96 1.94 15.82
N ARG A 22 19.01 2.74 15.93
CA ARG A 22 19.12 3.80 16.94
C ARG A 22 19.34 5.15 16.27
N VAL A 23 18.86 6.20 16.91
CA VAL A 23 19.12 7.58 16.51
C VAL A 23 20.02 8.21 17.57
N ASP A 24 21.12 8.82 17.14
CA ASP A 24 22.12 9.41 18.06
C ASP A 24 21.53 10.51 18.96
N THR A 25 20.52 11.22 18.49
CA THR A 25 19.82 12.28 19.25
C THR A 25 18.76 11.74 20.22
N GLU A 26 18.38 10.47 20.11
CA GLU A 26 17.31 9.84 20.90
C GLU A 26 17.77 8.47 21.43
N PRO A 27 18.76 8.42 22.35
CA PRO A 27 19.43 7.17 22.75
C PRO A 27 18.53 6.21 23.53
N ASP A 28 17.45 6.71 24.13
CA ASP A 28 16.49 5.93 24.92
C ASP A 28 15.44 5.22 24.05
N LEU A 29 15.33 5.59 22.77
CA LEU A 29 14.37 5.04 21.82
C LEU A 29 15.07 4.12 20.82
N VAL A 30 14.36 3.09 20.40
CA VAL A 30 14.75 2.24 19.28
C VAL A 30 13.69 2.35 18.20
N TYR A 31 14.10 2.32 16.94
CA TYR A 31 13.18 2.27 15.81
C TYR A 31 13.22 0.87 15.25
N ALA A 32 12.08 0.22 15.05
CA ALA A 32 12.06 -1.14 14.52
C ALA A 32 11.08 -1.34 13.39
N THR A 33 11.40 -2.34 12.58
CA THR A 33 10.55 -2.93 11.57
C THR A 33 10.68 -4.45 11.63
N TYR A 34 9.70 -5.16 11.11
CA TYR A 34 9.72 -6.61 11.03
C TYR A 34 10.06 -7.06 9.60
N VAL A 35 11.15 -7.81 9.46
CA VAL A 35 11.64 -8.31 8.17
C VAL A 35 11.19 -9.76 7.99
N VAL A 36 10.71 -10.09 6.80
CA VAL A 36 10.39 -11.46 6.38
C VAL A 36 11.06 -11.75 5.05
N THR A 37 11.78 -12.87 4.98
CA THR A 37 12.29 -13.48 3.75
C THR A 37 11.46 -14.74 3.45
N LEU A 38 10.83 -14.77 2.28
CA LEU A 38 10.02 -15.89 1.83
C LEU A 38 10.91 -17.07 1.41
N PRO A 39 10.62 -18.30 1.87
CA PRO A 39 11.43 -19.48 1.54
C PRO A 39 11.22 -19.98 0.10
N VAL A 40 10.20 -19.49 -0.60
CA VAL A 40 9.88 -19.86 -1.98
C VAL A 40 9.76 -18.60 -2.82
N LYS A 41 10.53 -18.53 -3.91
CA LYS A 41 10.40 -17.46 -4.90
C LYS A 41 8.97 -17.42 -5.41
N SER A 42 8.25 -16.40 -5.00
CA SER A 42 6.85 -16.22 -5.32
C SER A 42 6.74 -14.98 -6.19
N ASP A 43 6.35 -15.19 -7.44
CA ASP A 43 5.97 -14.08 -8.30
C ASP A 43 4.61 -13.57 -7.83
N LEU A 44 4.63 -12.55 -6.98
CA LEU A 44 3.40 -12.00 -6.41
C LEU A 44 2.53 -11.36 -7.49
N THR A 45 3.07 -11.05 -8.68
CA THR A 45 2.25 -10.57 -9.81
C THR A 45 1.20 -11.59 -10.26
N LYS A 46 1.44 -12.89 -10.02
CA LYS A 46 0.46 -13.96 -10.30
C LYS A 46 -0.71 -14.00 -9.33
N TYR A 47 -0.55 -13.39 -8.16
CA TYR A 47 -1.53 -13.36 -7.09
C TYR A 47 -2.10 -11.96 -6.84
N VAL A 48 -1.50 -10.96 -7.49
CA VAL A 48 -2.04 -9.61 -7.59
C VAL A 48 -3.19 -9.64 -8.58
N PRO A 49 -4.42 -9.34 -8.13
CA PRO A 49 -5.54 -9.20 -9.04
C PRO A 49 -5.22 -8.17 -10.13
N PRO A 50 -5.61 -8.40 -11.40
CA PRO A 50 -5.26 -7.53 -12.53
C PRO A 50 -5.58 -6.04 -12.28
N PHE A 51 -6.64 -5.76 -11.51
CA PHE A 51 -7.06 -4.41 -11.14
C PHE A 51 -6.11 -3.67 -10.18
N LEU A 52 -5.26 -4.37 -9.42
CA LEU A 52 -4.24 -3.75 -8.55
C LEU A 52 -2.89 -3.55 -9.25
N ALA A 53 -2.68 -4.16 -10.42
CA ALA A 53 -1.39 -4.16 -11.09
C ALA A 53 -0.90 -2.77 -11.51
N SER A 54 -1.83 -1.88 -11.89
CA SER A 54 -1.53 -0.48 -12.25
C SER A 54 -1.22 0.40 -11.03
N HIS A 55 -1.83 0.11 -9.87
CA HIS A 55 -1.67 0.87 -8.63
C HIS A 55 -0.46 0.44 -7.78
N LEU A 56 0.01 -0.80 -7.98
CA LEU A 56 1.23 -1.32 -7.34
C LEU A 56 2.52 -0.94 -8.09
N GLY A 57 2.41 -0.14 -9.16
CA GLY A 57 3.54 0.30 -9.99
C GLY A 57 4.73 0.84 -9.19
N SER A 58 5.94 0.50 -9.67
CA SER A 58 7.29 0.73 -9.12
C SER A 58 7.78 -0.16 -7.97
N LEU A 59 6.90 -0.92 -7.31
CA LEU A 59 7.36 -1.99 -6.41
C LEU A 59 7.81 -3.19 -7.25
N PRO A 60 9.03 -3.74 -7.04
CA PRO A 60 9.50 -4.93 -7.75
C PRO A 60 8.77 -6.19 -7.24
N LEU A 61 7.48 -6.30 -7.53
CA LEU A 61 6.61 -7.42 -7.11
C LEU A 61 7.03 -8.77 -7.68
N SER A 62 7.70 -8.75 -8.82
CA SER A 62 8.25 -9.91 -9.51
C SER A 62 9.45 -10.53 -8.76
N ASP A 63 10.03 -9.84 -7.77
CA ASP A 63 11.18 -10.31 -6.98
C ASP A 63 11.02 -10.02 -5.47
N LEU A 64 9.79 -10.00 -4.95
CA LEU A 64 9.52 -9.88 -3.51
C LEU A 64 9.84 -11.19 -2.78
N SER A 65 11.13 -11.51 -2.73
CA SER A 65 11.66 -12.57 -1.87
C SER A 65 11.82 -12.12 -0.42
N ALA A 66 11.90 -10.80 -0.15
CA ALA A 66 11.94 -10.26 1.19
C ALA A 66 11.32 -8.85 1.28
N PHE A 67 10.76 -8.51 2.45
CA PHE A 67 10.15 -7.21 2.71
C PHE A 67 10.14 -6.86 4.20
N ALA A 68 9.92 -5.58 4.52
CA ALA A 68 9.81 -5.04 5.88
C ALA A 68 8.44 -4.40 6.14
N MET A 69 7.90 -4.61 7.34
CA MET A 69 6.63 -4.02 7.79
C MET A 69 6.74 -3.53 9.25
N PRO A 70 6.45 -2.25 9.54
CA PRO A 70 6.16 -1.16 8.58
C PRO A 70 7.39 -0.79 7.73
N PRO A 71 7.22 -0.26 6.50
CA PRO A 71 8.34 0.05 5.59
C PRO A 71 9.24 1.18 6.10
N VAL A 72 8.69 2.08 6.91
CA VAL A 72 9.45 3.05 7.70
C VAL A 72 9.53 2.50 9.13
N PRO A 73 10.73 2.26 9.69
CA PRO A 73 10.85 1.82 11.08
C PRO A 73 10.16 2.77 12.04
N GLU A 74 9.34 2.22 12.93
CA GLU A 74 8.59 3.00 13.91
C GLU A 74 9.29 3.01 15.25
N ALA A 75 9.13 4.09 16.01
CA ALA A 75 9.64 4.18 17.37
C ALA A 75 8.94 3.13 18.25
N VAL A 76 9.71 2.23 18.82
CA VAL A 76 9.28 1.20 19.77
C VAL A 76 10.00 1.41 21.07
N GLY A 77 9.25 1.33 22.18
CA GLY A 77 9.68 1.70 23.53
C GLY A 77 11.18 1.56 23.82
N SER A 78 11.61 0.38 24.27
CA SER A 78 13.03 0.15 24.60
C SER A 78 13.54 -1.14 23.96
N TYR A 79 14.87 -1.24 23.86
CA TYR A 79 15.56 -2.46 23.40
C TYR A 79 15.11 -3.73 24.16
N SER A 80 14.88 -3.62 25.48
CA SER A 80 14.46 -4.76 26.31
C SER A 80 13.11 -5.35 25.88
N GLU A 81 12.21 -4.53 25.32
CA GLU A 81 10.93 -5.01 24.79
C GLU A 81 11.14 -5.81 23.51
N LEU A 82 12.04 -5.36 22.63
CA LEU A 82 12.40 -6.08 21.39
C LEU A 82 13.09 -7.42 21.69
N GLU A 83 13.98 -7.43 22.67
CA GLU A 83 14.62 -8.67 23.14
C GLU A 83 13.56 -9.66 23.65
N ARG A 84 12.63 -9.20 24.48
CA ARG A 84 11.52 -10.03 24.98
C ARG A 84 10.64 -10.57 23.84
N LEU A 85 10.29 -9.72 22.87
CA LEU A 85 9.44 -10.11 21.73
C LEU A 85 10.14 -11.12 20.82
N SER A 86 11.41 -10.88 20.47
CA SER A 86 12.21 -11.82 19.67
C SER A 86 12.32 -13.17 20.37
N GLN A 87 12.41 -13.19 21.71
CA GLN A 87 12.44 -14.42 22.48
C GLN A 87 11.13 -15.21 22.45
N LEU A 88 10.00 -14.52 22.64
CA LEU A 88 8.68 -15.15 22.66
C LEU A 88 8.32 -15.75 21.30
N ARG A 89 8.69 -15.08 20.21
CA ARG A 89 8.38 -15.49 18.85
C ARG A 89 9.43 -16.45 18.27
N GLY A 90 10.64 -16.42 18.83
CA GLY A 90 11.77 -17.14 18.29
C GLY A 90 12.31 -16.49 17.02
N ASP A 91 12.20 -15.16 16.90
CA ASP A 91 12.70 -14.37 15.77
C ASP A 91 14.20 -14.08 15.95
N ASP A 92 14.89 -13.75 14.86
CA ASP A 92 16.20 -13.10 14.96
C ASP A 92 16.00 -11.66 15.48
N LEU A 93 16.96 -11.16 16.28
CA LEU A 93 17.03 -9.76 16.68
C LEU A 93 18.28 -9.16 16.04
N VAL A 94 18.06 -8.21 15.14
CA VAL A 94 19.10 -7.70 14.25
C VAL A 94 19.22 -6.20 14.40
N TYR A 95 20.44 -5.74 14.65
CA TYR A 95 20.78 -4.34 14.64
C TYR A 95 21.19 -3.87 13.24
N GLY A 96 20.42 -2.92 12.71
CA GLY A 96 20.66 -2.24 11.44
C GLY A 96 21.46 -0.94 11.59
N GLY A 97 22.16 -0.71 12.70
CA GLY A 97 22.99 0.49 12.83
C GLY A 97 22.22 1.76 13.18
N ASN A 98 22.89 2.90 12.95
CA ASN A 98 22.37 4.22 13.31
C ASN A 98 21.59 4.83 12.15
N MET A 99 20.49 5.51 12.46
CA MET A 99 19.67 6.26 11.51
C MET A 99 19.65 7.75 11.83
N PHE A 100 19.32 8.54 10.82
CA PHE A 100 18.97 9.94 10.99
C PHE A 100 17.48 10.06 11.28
N SER A 101 17.12 10.71 12.40
CA SER A 101 15.73 11.03 12.73
C SER A 101 15.16 12.08 11.77
N PHE A 102 13.83 12.06 11.60
CA PHE A 102 13.03 13.06 10.88
C PHE A 102 13.17 13.11 9.35
N ASP A 103 13.83 12.11 8.74
CA ASP A 103 13.90 11.96 7.27
C ASP A 103 13.28 10.62 6.85
N LEU A 104 11.96 10.62 6.64
CA LEU A 104 11.19 9.42 6.31
C LEU A 104 11.72 8.69 5.06
N PRO A 105 12.00 9.38 3.93
CA PRO A 105 12.62 8.74 2.76
C PRO A 105 13.93 8.03 3.08
N ARG A 106 14.83 8.67 3.84
CA ARG A 106 16.12 8.08 4.21
C ARG A 106 15.98 6.92 5.19
N MET A 107 14.98 6.97 6.07
CA MET A 107 14.65 5.86 6.96
C MET A 107 14.16 4.64 6.18
N MET A 108 13.30 4.86 5.18
CA MET A 108 12.82 3.80 4.29
C MET A 108 13.94 3.19 3.44
N GLU A 109 14.85 4.03 2.92
CA GLU A 109 16.03 3.60 2.17
C GLU A 109 16.92 2.68 3.03
N THR A 110 17.25 3.12 4.25
CA THR A 110 18.07 2.34 5.19
C THR A 110 17.42 1.01 5.57
N ALA A 111 16.10 1.01 5.81
CA ALA A 111 15.34 -0.22 6.07
C ALA A 111 15.38 -1.17 4.86
N THR A 112 15.26 -0.64 3.65
CA THR A 112 15.32 -1.42 2.40
C THR A 112 16.70 -2.05 2.20
N GLU A 113 17.78 -1.30 2.44
CA GLU A 113 19.15 -1.85 2.39
C GLU A 113 19.35 -2.99 3.40
N ALA A 114 18.81 -2.84 4.61
CA ALA A 114 18.90 -3.86 5.64
C ALA A 114 18.08 -5.13 5.28
N VAL A 115 16.90 -4.97 4.68
CA VAL A 115 16.11 -6.09 4.13
C VAL A 115 16.92 -6.86 3.08
N GLN A 116 17.55 -6.14 2.14
CA GLN A 116 18.38 -6.76 1.11
C GLN A 116 19.56 -7.53 1.72
N ALA A 117 20.24 -6.95 2.71
CA ALA A 117 21.33 -7.61 3.42
C ALA A 117 20.86 -8.89 4.16
N TYR A 118 19.75 -8.82 4.90
CA TYR A 118 19.20 -9.98 5.61
C TYR A 118 18.73 -11.08 4.66
N SER A 119 18.09 -10.72 3.54
CA SER A 119 17.63 -11.67 2.52
C SER A 119 18.77 -12.38 1.81
N SER A 120 19.90 -11.70 1.60
CA SER A 120 21.12 -12.29 1.05
C SER A 120 21.67 -13.38 1.97
N LEU A 121 21.75 -13.10 3.28
CA LEU A 121 22.16 -14.09 4.29
C LEU A 121 21.25 -15.33 4.29
N CYS A 122 19.94 -15.12 4.15
CA CYS A 122 18.97 -16.23 4.07
C CYS A 122 19.17 -17.07 2.81
N SER A 123 19.42 -16.42 1.66
CA SER A 123 19.66 -17.10 0.39
C SER A 123 20.93 -17.95 0.43
N ASP A 124 22.01 -17.41 1.00
CA ASP A 124 23.28 -18.13 1.15
C ASP A 124 23.12 -19.37 2.03
N ALA A 125 22.42 -19.27 3.16
CA ALA A 125 22.13 -20.40 4.04
C ALA A 125 21.27 -21.49 3.35
N LEU A 126 20.31 -21.09 2.53
CA LEU A 126 19.48 -22.01 1.74
C LEU A 126 20.28 -22.72 0.64
N THR A 127 21.24 -22.05 -0.01
CA THR A 127 22.12 -22.69 -0.99
C THR A 127 23.08 -23.71 -0.38
N MET A 128 23.41 -23.58 0.91
CA MET A 128 24.21 -24.57 1.66
C MET A 128 23.41 -25.81 2.09
N THR A 129 22.07 -25.76 2.04
CA THR A 129 21.18 -26.90 2.34
C THR A 129 20.55 -27.53 1.09
N GLY A 130 20.65 -26.88 -0.07
CA GLY A 130 20.27 -27.45 -1.36
C GLY A 130 21.41 -28.25 -1.98
N THR A 131 21.24 -29.57 -2.12
CA THR A 131 21.98 -30.33 -3.13
C THR A 131 21.92 -29.61 -4.48
N PRO A 132 23.05 -29.47 -5.22
CA PRO A 132 23.08 -28.66 -6.43
C PRO A 132 22.03 -29.14 -7.44
N VAL A 133 21.23 -28.20 -7.95
CA VAL A 133 20.16 -28.40 -8.94
C VAL A 133 20.73 -28.73 -10.35
N GLU A 134 22.01 -29.11 -10.46
CA GLU A 134 22.64 -29.52 -11.71
C GLU A 134 22.30 -30.95 -12.12
N GLY A 135 21.78 -31.79 -11.21
CA GLY A 135 21.38 -33.17 -11.51
C GLY A 135 19.92 -33.36 -11.95
N ALA A 136 19.01 -32.46 -11.53
CA ALA A 136 17.57 -32.63 -11.79
C ALA A 136 17.17 -32.21 -13.21
N ALA A 137 17.85 -31.21 -13.79
CA ALA A 137 17.63 -30.83 -15.18
C ALA A 137 18.13 -31.90 -16.17
N ALA A 138 19.21 -32.61 -15.82
CA ALA A 138 19.74 -33.72 -16.62
C ALA A 138 18.82 -34.96 -16.59
N ALA A 139 18.18 -35.25 -15.46
CA ALA A 139 17.25 -36.37 -15.32
C ALA A 139 15.94 -36.17 -16.12
N LEU A 140 15.47 -34.92 -16.23
CA LEU A 140 14.24 -34.59 -16.96
C LEU A 140 14.45 -34.52 -18.48
N ALA A 141 15.68 -34.24 -18.93
CA ALA A 141 16.04 -34.21 -20.35
C ALA A 141 16.04 -35.61 -21.01
N ASP A 142 16.37 -36.66 -20.24
CA ASP A 142 16.41 -38.03 -20.74
C ASP A 142 15.00 -38.65 -20.91
N GLU A 143 14.00 -38.17 -20.17
CA GLU A 143 12.61 -38.64 -20.25
C GLU A 143 11.75 -37.89 -21.28
N LEU A 144 12.09 -36.65 -21.64
CA LEU A 144 11.31 -35.84 -22.60
C LEU A 144 11.74 -36.03 -24.07
N GLY A 145 12.79 -36.82 -24.32
CA GLY A 145 13.31 -37.09 -25.68
C GLY A 145 12.50 -38.07 -26.53
N GLN A 146 11.43 -38.69 -26.01
CA GLN A 146 10.73 -39.80 -26.70
C GLN A 146 9.28 -39.52 -27.12
N ILE A 147 8.74 -38.31 -26.92
CA ILE A 147 7.33 -38.06 -27.24
C ILE A 147 7.13 -36.68 -27.88
N GLN A 148 7.52 -36.51 -29.15
CA GLN A 148 6.77 -35.72 -30.15
C GLN A 148 7.51 -35.62 -31.50
N GLU A 149 7.39 -36.65 -32.32
CA GLU A 149 7.40 -36.48 -33.78
C GLU A 149 5.98 -36.76 -34.29
N SER A 150 5.19 -35.68 -34.47
CA SER A 150 4.12 -35.57 -35.48
C SER A 150 3.35 -34.27 -35.27
N ALA A 151 3.82 -33.19 -35.88
CA ALA A 151 3.04 -31.99 -36.11
C ALA A 151 2.54 -31.96 -37.58
N PRO A 152 1.32 -31.46 -37.83
CA PRO A 152 1.04 -30.70 -39.04
C PRO A 152 0.72 -29.22 -38.72
N PRO A 153 0.78 -28.34 -39.74
CA PRO A 153 1.05 -26.92 -39.53
C PRO A 153 -0.18 -26.02 -39.42
N SER A 154 0.10 -24.86 -38.81
CA SER A 154 -0.54 -23.53 -38.81
C SER A 154 -1.80 -23.30 -39.66
N ALA A 155 -2.79 -22.65 -39.02
CA ALA A 155 -3.82 -21.87 -39.70
C ALA A 155 -4.00 -20.52 -38.98
N GLU A 156 -3.73 -19.44 -39.71
CA GLU A 156 -4.01 -18.04 -39.35
C GLU A 156 -5.52 -17.77 -39.37
N GLY A 157 -6.01 -17.02 -38.39
CA GLY A 157 -7.34 -16.41 -38.40
C GLY A 157 -7.43 -15.33 -37.30
N PRO A 158 -8.12 -14.18 -37.53
CA PRO A 158 -8.09 -13.06 -36.59
C PRO A 158 -8.93 -13.35 -35.35
N ALA A 159 -8.38 -13.08 -34.16
CA ALA A 159 -9.10 -13.16 -32.89
C ALA A 159 -10.17 -12.04 -32.79
N PRO A 160 -11.34 -12.30 -32.20
CA PRO A 160 -12.33 -11.26 -31.94
C PRO A 160 -11.89 -10.38 -30.76
N GLU A 161 -12.20 -9.08 -30.83
CA GLU A 161 -11.96 -8.12 -29.75
C GLU A 161 -12.71 -8.54 -28.47
N PRO A 162 -12.11 -8.40 -27.27
CA PRO A 162 -12.79 -8.73 -26.02
C PRO A 162 -13.88 -7.70 -25.72
N ALA A 163 -15.06 -8.18 -25.30
CA ALA A 163 -16.14 -7.37 -24.78
C ALA A 163 -15.74 -6.72 -23.44
N GLU A 164 -16.23 -5.50 -23.20
CA GLU A 164 -16.03 -4.72 -21.98
C GLU A 164 -16.47 -5.52 -20.73
N GLU A 165 -15.52 -5.83 -19.85
CA GLU A 165 -15.78 -6.41 -18.53
C GLU A 165 -16.31 -5.33 -17.57
N PRO A 166 -17.21 -5.68 -16.63
CA PRO A 166 -17.75 -4.74 -15.65
C PRO A 166 -16.63 -4.15 -14.78
N ASP A 167 -16.72 -2.84 -14.52
CA ASP A 167 -15.75 -2.05 -13.76
C ASP A 167 -15.74 -2.43 -12.26
N ASP A 168 -14.94 -3.43 -11.89
CA ASP A 168 -14.77 -3.93 -10.52
C ASP A 168 -13.89 -3.00 -9.64
N SER A 169 -13.41 -1.87 -10.15
CA SER A 169 -12.54 -0.93 -9.44
C SER A 169 -13.15 -0.40 -8.13
N TYR A 170 -14.47 -0.22 -8.10
CA TYR A 170 -15.20 0.24 -6.91
C TYR A 170 -15.13 -0.73 -5.73
N ASN A 171 -15.06 -2.03 -6.00
CA ASN A 171 -15.00 -3.08 -4.96
C ASN A 171 -13.64 -3.09 -4.25
N VAL A 172 -12.58 -2.68 -4.96
CA VAL A 172 -11.22 -2.54 -4.44
C VAL A 172 -11.12 -1.38 -3.46
N ASN A 173 -11.67 -0.24 -3.88
CA ASN A 173 -11.67 0.99 -3.10
C ASN A 173 -12.50 0.82 -1.80
N GLU A 174 -13.58 0.04 -1.83
CA GLU A 174 -14.37 -0.29 -0.63
C GLU A 174 -13.52 -0.95 0.47
N VAL A 175 -12.68 -1.92 0.10
CA VAL A 175 -11.78 -2.59 1.05
C VAL A 175 -10.72 -1.62 1.57
N LEU A 176 -10.10 -0.82 0.68
CA LEU A 176 -9.07 0.15 1.08
C LEU A 176 -9.61 1.17 2.08
N PHE A 177 -10.78 1.75 1.80
CA PHE A 177 -11.41 2.75 2.67
C PHE A 177 -11.74 2.18 4.06
N SER A 178 -11.99 0.87 4.18
CA SER A 178 -12.25 0.25 5.50
C SER A 178 -11.06 0.30 6.46
N PHE A 179 -9.83 0.34 5.94
CA PHE A 179 -8.59 0.37 6.74
C PHE A 179 -8.04 1.77 7.01
N MET A 180 -8.58 2.80 6.35
CA MET A 180 -8.10 4.18 6.47
C MET A 180 -8.61 4.86 7.73
N SER A 181 -7.79 5.74 8.31
CA SER A 181 -8.24 6.66 9.35
C SER A 181 -9.25 7.67 8.79
N GLU A 182 -10.05 8.30 9.66
CA GLU A 182 -10.99 9.34 9.23
C GLU A 182 -10.29 10.52 8.54
N SER A 183 -9.10 10.90 9.03
CA SER A 183 -8.26 11.94 8.42
C SER A 183 -7.82 11.55 7.00
N ASP A 184 -7.39 10.31 6.81
CA ASP A 184 -6.95 9.84 5.49
C ASP A 184 -8.14 9.77 4.52
N LYS A 185 -9.31 9.33 4.99
CA LYS A 185 -10.55 9.34 4.18
C LYS A 185 -10.94 10.75 3.75
N LEU A 186 -10.75 11.76 4.61
CA LEU A 186 -11.01 13.16 4.27
C LEU A 186 -9.99 13.76 3.30
N ALA A 187 -8.72 13.38 3.42
CA ALA A 187 -7.69 13.73 2.44
C ALA A 187 -8.02 13.14 1.06
N GLU A 188 -8.45 11.88 1.03
CA GLU A 188 -8.85 11.18 -0.18
C GLU A 188 -10.13 11.78 -0.79
N LEU A 189 -11.14 12.07 0.02
CA LEU A 189 -12.34 12.79 -0.40
C LEU A 189 -11.99 14.14 -1.07
N SER A 190 -11.03 14.88 -0.52
CA SER A 190 -10.57 16.15 -1.08
C SER A 190 -9.92 15.97 -2.46
N ARG A 191 -9.12 14.92 -2.63
CA ARG A 191 -8.51 14.54 -3.92
C ARG A 191 -9.58 14.18 -4.96
N LEU A 192 -10.55 13.35 -4.57
CA LEU A 192 -11.65 12.93 -5.44
C LEU A 192 -12.54 14.10 -5.83
N LEU A 193 -12.85 15.01 -4.91
CA LEU A 193 -13.60 16.24 -5.21
C LEU A 193 -12.86 17.15 -6.20
N GLY A 194 -11.54 17.28 -6.07
CA GLY A 194 -10.73 18.02 -7.04
C GLY A 194 -10.79 17.41 -8.44
N ARG A 195 -10.68 16.08 -8.54
CA ARG A 195 -10.84 15.33 -9.80
C ARG A 195 -12.23 15.50 -10.39
N LEU A 196 -13.27 15.37 -9.57
CA LEU A 196 -14.67 15.54 -9.97
C LEU A 196 -14.90 16.94 -10.54
N ARG A 197 -14.45 17.98 -9.83
CA ARG A 197 -14.56 19.37 -10.30
C ARG A 197 -13.83 19.59 -11.62
N PHE A 198 -12.61 19.07 -11.75
CA PHE A 198 -11.86 19.18 -13.00
C PHE A 198 -12.59 18.50 -14.18
N ALA A 199 -13.18 17.32 -13.96
CA ALA A 199 -13.96 16.62 -14.97
C ALA A 199 -15.26 17.37 -15.34
N VAL A 200 -15.98 17.89 -14.35
CA VAL A 200 -17.20 18.70 -14.54
C VAL A 200 -16.90 19.98 -15.30
N ASP A 201 -15.83 20.70 -14.95
CA ASP A 201 -15.39 21.92 -15.65
C ASP A 201 -14.93 21.60 -17.08
N GLY A 202 -14.32 20.42 -17.29
CA GLY A 202 -13.92 19.89 -18.59
C GLY A 202 -15.05 19.29 -19.43
N SER A 203 -16.29 19.25 -18.91
CA SER A 203 -17.44 18.58 -19.52
C SER A 203 -17.25 17.08 -19.80
N ASP A 204 -16.34 16.43 -19.06
CA ASP A 204 -16.10 14.99 -19.13
C ASP A 204 -17.05 14.25 -18.17
N GLN A 205 -18.24 13.95 -18.67
CA GLN A 205 -19.29 13.29 -17.89
C GLN A 205 -18.93 11.85 -17.50
N ALA A 206 -18.14 11.15 -18.33
CA ALA A 206 -17.74 9.78 -18.03
C ALA A 206 -16.85 9.75 -16.78
N THR A 207 -15.80 10.57 -16.76
CA THR A 207 -14.92 10.70 -15.60
C THR A 207 -15.66 11.27 -14.38
N ALA A 208 -16.59 12.21 -14.57
CA ALA A 208 -17.37 12.77 -13.47
C ALA A 208 -18.30 11.73 -12.82
N ASP A 209 -18.91 10.84 -13.61
CA ASP A 209 -19.74 9.77 -13.07
C ASP A 209 -18.91 8.68 -12.38
N GLU A 210 -17.75 8.32 -12.93
CA GLU A 210 -16.80 7.38 -12.32
C GLU A 210 -16.34 7.86 -10.94
N VAL A 211 -15.79 9.09 -10.88
CA VAL A 211 -15.33 9.69 -9.63
C VAL A 211 -16.49 9.89 -8.64
N GLY A 212 -17.70 10.18 -9.14
CA GLY A 212 -18.89 10.29 -8.30
C GLY A 212 -19.30 8.96 -7.65
N GLN A 213 -19.14 7.84 -8.35
CA GLN A 213 -19.34 6.51 -7.78
C GLN A 213 -18.27 6.19 -6.73
N GLU A 214 -17.00 6.54 -7.00
CA GLU A 214 -15.89 6.40 -6.05
C GLU A 214 -16.15 7.17 -4.74
N ILE A 215 -16.60 8.42 -4.82
CA ILE A 215 -17.01 9.23 -3.66
C ILE A 215 -18.18 8.59 -2.91
N THR A 216 -19.12 7.97 -3.63
CA THR A 216 -20.27 7.29 -3.01
C THR A 216 -19.84 6.06 -2.22
N VAL A 217 -18.86 5.30 -2.71
CA VAL A 217 -18.27 4.18 -1.97
C VAL A 217 -17.54 4.68 -0.71
N LEU A 218 -16.70 5.71 -0.85
CA LEU A 218 -16.00 6.34 0.28
C LEU A 218 -16.97 6.84 1.37
N ALA A 219 -18.10 7.43 0.97
CA ALA A 219 -19.11 7.96 1.87
C ALA A 219 -19.70 6.90 2.82
N ARG A 220 -19.72 5.61 2.42
CA ARG A 220 -20.21 4.51 3.27
C ARG A 220 -19.32 4.26 4.49
N HIS A 221 -18.08 4.74 4.47
CA HIS A 221 -17.09 4.56 5.53
C HIS A 221 -16.84 5.84 6.35
N LEU A 222 -17.67 6.87 6.16
CA LEU A 222 -17.64 8.15 6.87
C LEU A 222 -18.93 8.36 7.68
N PRO A 223 -18.90 9.15 8.76
CA PRO A 223 -20.10 9.47 9.54
C PRO A 223 -21.19 10.17 8.70
N GLU A 224 -22.46 9.84 8.92
CA GLU A 224 -23.58 10.46 8.20
C GLU A 224 -23.64 12.00 8.37
N ASP A 225 -23.20 12.49 9.53
CA ASP A 225 -23.14 13.92 9.85
C ASP A 225 -22.22 14.71 8.92
N PHE A 226 -21.33 14.04 8.17
CA PHE A 226 -20.44 14.67 7.19
C PHE A 226 -21.21 15.07 5.92
N ARG A 227 -22.38 14.47 5.66
CA ARG A 227 -23.28 14.82 4.54
C ARG A 227 -22.59 14.78 3.17
N ILE A 228 -21.78 13.74 2.94
CA ILE A 228 -21.02 13.59 1.70
C ILE A 228 -21.92 13.53 0.45
N GLY A 229 -23.14 13.02 0.57
CA GLY A 229 -24.11 13.04 -0.54
C GLY A 229 -24.52 14.45 -0.98
N ASP A 230 -24.70 15.38 -0.03
CA ASP A 230 -24.97 16.79 -0.35
C ASP A 230 -23.77 17.45 -1.04
N LEU A 231 -22.57 17.15 -0.55
CA LEU A 231 -21.31 17.63 -1.12
C LEU A 231 -21.13 17.12 -2.55
N LEU A 232 -21.35 15.83 -2.80
CA LEU A 232 -21.29 15.22 -4.12
C LEU A 232 -22.30 15.85 -5.09
N HIS A 233 -23.54 16.07 -4.65
CA HIS A 233 -24.57 16.73 -5.47
C HIS A 233 -24.12 18.14 -5.90
N VAL A 234 -23.58 18.92 -4.97
CA VAL A 234 -23.11 20.28 -5.27
C VAL A 234 -21.88 20.24 -6.17
N ALA A 235 -20.96 19.30 -5.99
CA ALA A 235 -19.73 19.21 -6.76
C ALA A 235 -19.94 18.83 -8.25
N ARG A 236 -21.14 18.36 -8.61
CA ARG A 236 -21.53 18.05 -10.01
C ARG A 236 -21.96 19.29 -10.83
N ASP A 237 -22.04 20.45 -10.21
CA ASP A 237 -22.39 21.72 -10.85
C ASP A 237 -21.14 22.59 -11.08
N ASN A 238 -21.07 23.36 -12.16
CA ASN A 238 -19.91 24.21 -12.51
C ASN A 238 -20.05 25.70 -12.15
N SER A 239 -21.12 26.07 -11.45
CA SER A 239 -21.38 27.45 -11.03
C SER A 239 -20.44 27.89 -9.90
N GLN A 240 -20.22 29.21 -9.80
CA GLN A 240 -19.45 29.79 -8.70
C GLN A 240 -20.05 29.44 -7.32
N LYS A 241 -21.39 29.44 -7.22
CA LYS A 241 -22.13 29.07 -6.01
C LYS A 241 -21.84 27.63 -5.60
N SER A 242 -21.75 26.70 -6.56
CA SER A 242 -21.43 25.30 -6.28
C SER A 242 -20.00 25.14 -5.74
N SER A 243 -19.04 25.88 -6.28
CA SER A 243 -17.65 25.87 -5.83
C SER A 243 -17.52 26.33 -4.39
N GLU A 244 -18.23 27.40 -4.03
CA GLU A 244 -18.26 27.93 -2.66
C GLU A 244 -18.96 26.97 -1.70
N LEU A 245 -20.09 26.39 -2.09
CA LEU A 245 -20.78 25.38 -1.28
C LEU A 245 -19.92 24.12 -1.06
N ALA A 246 -19.29 23.58 -2.11
CA ALA A 246 -18.42 22.41 -1.99
C ALA A 246 -17.25 22.66 -1.03
N LYS A 247 -16.65 23.85 -1.09
CA LYS A 247 -15.60 24.28 -0.14
C LYS A 247 -16.12 24.30 1.31
N LEU A 248 -17.29 24.90 1.55
CA LEU A 248 -17.85 24.95 2.89
C LEU A 248 -18.17 23.55 3.45
N TYR A 249 -18.67 22.65 2.60
CA TYR A 249 -18.93 21.26 2.99
C TYR A 249 -17.65 20.52 3.37
N ILE A 250 -16.58 20.61 2.58
CA ILE A 250 -15.33 19.90 2.89
C ILE A 250 -14.66 20.48 4.14
N ASP A 251 -14.63 21.82 4.28
CA ASP A 251 -14.08 22.48 5.46
C ASP A 251 -14.85 22.07 6.73
N ARG A 252 -16.18 21.92 6.63
CA ARG A 252 -17.02 21.44 7.74
C ARG A 252 -16.70 20.01 8.12
N CYS A 253 -16.43 19.12 7.15
CA CYS A 253 -16.04 17.74 7.42
C CYS A 253 -14.72 17.69 8.21
N PHE A 254 -13.72 18.49 7.82
CA PHE A 254 -12.46 18.60 8.56
C PHE A 254 -12.65 19.13 9.99
N ARG A 255 -13.54 20.11 10.20
CA ARG A 255 -13.87 20.61 11.55
C ARG A 255 -14.54 19.56 12.42
N LEU A 256 -15.47 18.79 11.86
CA LEU A 256 -16.12 17.68 12.57
C LEU A 256 -15.11 16.60 12.96
N SER A 257 -14.22 16.22 12.04
CA SER A 257 -13.18 15.22 12.31
C SER A 257 -12.19 15.67 13.38
N ALA A 258 -11.85 16.96 13.43
CA ALA A 258 -11.02 17.54 14.48
C ALA A 258 -11.74 17.72 15.83
N GLY A 259 -13.04 17.39 15.93
CA GLY A 259 -13.86 17.58 17.13
C GLY A 259 -14.29 19.02 17.41
N ASP A 260 -14.11 19.94 16.45
CA ASP A 260 -14.47 21.35 16.56
C ASP A 260 -15.92 21.61 16.11
N ALA A 261 -16.86 21.16 16.95
CA ALA A 261 -18.30 21.29 16.66
C ALA A 261 -18.76 22.76 16.55
N GLY A 262 -18.07 23.70 17.19
CA GLY A 262 -18.37 25.13 17.13
C GLY A 262 -18.11 25.70 15.73
N ALA A 263 -16.89 25.53 15.22
CA ALA A 263 -16.54 25.97 13.88
C ALA A 263 -17.35 25.23 12.80
N ALA A 264 -17.61 23.92 12.98
CA ALA A 264 -18.47 23.17 12.08
C ALA A 264 -19.90 23.76 12.00
N LYS A 265 -20.44 24.25 13.12
CA LYS A 265 -21.77 24.88 13.17
C LYS A 265 -21.81 26.23 12.46
N GLU A 266 -20.73 27.02 12.55
CA GLU A 266 -20.62 28.28 11.81
C GLU A 266 -20.61 28.04 10.29
N LEU A 267 -19.86 27.03 9.84
CA LEU A 267 -19.84 26.62 8.43
C LEU A 267 -21.21 26.10 7.97
N GLU A 268 -21.92 25.33 8.79
CA GLU A 268 -23.30 24.91 8.50
C GLU A 268 -24.22 26.11 8.26
N ASN A 269 -24.15 27.14 9.11
CA ASN A 269 -24.97 28.34 8.94
C ASN A 269 -24.63 29.07 7.61
N GLN A 270 -23.35 29.12 7.23
CA GLN A 270 -22.93 29.68 5.94
C GLN A 270 -23.47 28.86 4.75
N ILE A 271 -23.43 27.53 4.83
CA ILE A 271 -24.02 26.62 3.82
C ILE A 271 -25.51 26.91 3.65
N LEU A 272 -26.25 27.03 4.76
CA LEU A 272 -27.69 27.31 4.73
C LEU A 272 -27.99 28.68 4.11
N LEU A 273 -27.24 29.72 4.47
CA LEU A 273 -27.38 31.06 3.91
C LEU A 273 -27.11 31.08 2.41
N LEU A 274 -26.03 30.42 1.97
CA LEU A 274 -25.66 30.38 0.55
C LEU A 274 -26.65 29.55 -0.28
N ARG A 275 -27.21 28.46 0.28
CA ARG A 275 -28.30 27.71 -0.39
C ARG A 275 -29.57 28.55 -0.60
N ALA A 276 -29.87 29.47 0.33
CA ALA A 276 -31.07 30.31 0.29
C ALA A 276 -30.98 31.53 -0.65
N GLN A 277 -29.81 31.82 -1.22
CA GLN A 277 -29.64 32.88 -2.22
C GLN A 277 -29.93 32.29 -3.60
N ASP A 278 -30.94 32.77 -4.33
CA ASP A 278 -31.22 32.36 -5.72
C ASP A 278 -30.10 32.79 -6.67
#